data_AF-A0A540MPM7-F1
#
_entry.id   AF-A0A540MPM7-F1
#
_cell.length_a   1.000
_cell.length_b   1.000
_cell.length_c   1.000
_cell.angle_alpha   90.00
_cell.angle_beta   90.00
_cell.angle_gamma   90.00
#
_symmetry.space_group_name_H-M   'P 1'
#
loop_
_entity.id
_entity.type
_entity.pdbx_description
1 polymer ?
#
loop_
_entity_poly.entity_id
_entity_poly.type
_entity_poly.pdbx_seq_one_letter_code
_entity_poly.pdbx_strand_id
1 'polypeptide(L)'
;MRPTVRIDLFHLCFVIPSIPASSFFRSLLHDLLAPHPAPNFSSLQEALEGLPDELCPSDEVEEQTLEEGAKMNALVATNRNFKFAAQLLGLDFKLEKSLLIPFREIKVECTMPKDDGSLASFVGFRVQHDNARGPMKGGIRYHPGVDPDEVNALAQLMTWKTAVANIPYGGAKGGIGCNPGELSLSKLEQLTRVFTQKMHDLIGIHTDVPAPDMGIGPQTMAWILDEYSKFHGYSPAVVTGKPIVSRSWKCA
;
A
#
# COMPACT_ATOMS: atom_id res chain seq x y z
N MET A 1 3.12 -0.39 35.17
CA MET A 1 2.77 0.80 34.36
C MET A 1 3.54 0.70 33.05
N ARG A 2 2.85 0.59 31.90
CA ARG A 2 3.50 0.51 30.58
C ARG A 2 3.68 1.93 30.05
N PRO A 3 4.83 2.31 29.46
CA PRO A 3 4.99 3.65 28.90
C PRO A 3 4.24 3.73 27.57
N THR A 4 3.26 4.62 27.50
CA THR A 4 2.57 5.00 26.27
C THR A 4 3.49 5.94 25.50
N VAL A 5 4.18 5.44 24.47
CA VAL A 5 4.98 6.28 23.57
C VAL A 5 4.01 7.09 22.71
N ARG A 6 3.87 8.38 23.03
CA ARG A 6 3.14 9.36 22.23
C ARG A 6 4.06 9.73 21.07
N ILE A 7 3.74 9.23 19.87
CA ILE A 7 4.49 9.54 18.65
C ILE A 7 4.06 10.93 18.20
N ASP A 8 4.94 11.93 18.28
CA ASP A 8 4.71 13.24 17.66
C ASP A 8 4.89 13.11 16.14
N LEU A 9 3.75 12.91 15.48
CA LEU A 9 3.58 12.51 14.08
C LEU A 9 3.65 13.64 13.06
N PHE A 10 4.07 14.84 13.47
CA PHE A 10 4.00 16.05 12.62
C PHE A 10 5.03 16.03 11.47
N HIS A 11 6.14 15.30 11.60
CA HIS A 11 7.20 15.27 10.58
C HIS A 11 7.06 14.20 9.49
N LEU A 12 6.15 13.22 9.63
CA LEU A 12 6.00 12.16 8.62
C LEU A 12 5.21 12.62 7.37
N CYS A 13 4.42 13.70 7.48
CA CYS A 13 3.55 14.18 6.40
C CYS A 13 4.25 15.01 5.31
N PHE A 14 5.46 15.51 5.53
CA PHE A 14 6.12 16.45 4.62
C PHE A 14 7.15 15.83 3.64
N VAL A 15 7.40 14.51 3.67
CA VAL A 15 8.52 13.87 2.94
C VAL A 15 8.07 13.03 1.72
N ILE A 16 6.89 13.28 1.13
CA ILE A 16 6.49 12.62 -0.12
C ILE A 16 5.96 13.65 -1.13
N PRO A 17 6.80 14.22 -2.01
CA PRO A 17 6.34 15.11 -3.07
C PRO A 17 5.88 14.39 -4.34
N SER A 18 5.95 13.05 -4.43
CA SER A 18 5.99 12.37 -5.75
C SER A 18 4.99 11.24 -5.98
N ILE A 19 3.94 11.10 -5.17
CA ILE A 19 2.84 10.17 -5.47
C ILE A 19 1.57 11.02 -5.62
N PRO A 20 0.83 10.97 -6.74
CA PRO A 20 -0.39 11.73 -6.90
C PRO A 20 -1.39 11.24 -5.86
N ALA A 21 -1.44 11.95 -4.74
CA ALA A 21 -2.35 11.67 -3.66
C ALA A 21 -3.76 11.96 -4.20
N SER A 22 -4.59 10.93 -4.26
CA SER A 22 -6.02 11.06 -4.53
C SER A 22 -6.59 12.23 -3.71
N SER A 23 -7.50 13.01 -4.30
CA SER A 23 -8.17 14.20 -3.74
C SER A 23 -8.55 14.12 -2.25
N PHE A 24 -8.78 12.92 -1.73
CA PHE A 24 -8.97 12.60 -0.31
C PHE A 24 -7.83 13.09 0.62
N PHE A 25 -6.57 13.04 0.19
CA PHE A 25 -5.42 13.43 1.03
C PHE A 25 -5.30 14.94 1.20
N ARG A 26 -5.66 15.73 0.16
CA ARG A 26 -5.68 17.20 0.25
C ARG A 26 -6.79 17.70 1.19
N SER A 27 -7.97 17.07 1.16
CA SER A 27 -9.09 17.47 2.02
C SER A 27 -8.78 17.25 3.50
N LEU A 28 -8.13 16.12 3.85
CA LEU A 28 -7.77 15.81 5.23
C LEU A 28 -6.67 16.72 5.78
N LEU A 29 -5.75 17.17 4.92
CA LEU A 29 -4.66 18.08 5.29
C LEU A 29 -5.15 19.53 5.48
N HIS A 30 -6.16 19.96 4.72
CA HIS A 30 -6.70 21.32 4.77
C HIS A 30 -7.52 21.58 6.04
N ASP A 31 -8.22 20.57 6.57
CA ASP A 31 -8.99 20.69 7.80
C ASP A 31 -8.14 20.63 9.08
N LEU A 32 -6.91 20.12 8.99
CA LEU A 32 -5.95 20.01 10.11
C LEU A 32 -4.98 21.19 10.22
N LEU A 33 -4.98 22.12 9.24
CA LEU A 33 -4.04 23.24 9.16
C LEU A 33 -4.77 24.59 9.02
N ALA A 34 -5.38 25.06 10.11
CA ALA A 34 -5.66 26.48 10.34
C ALA A 34 -4.68 27.04 11.40
N PRO A 35 -4.29 28.33 11.33
CA PRO A 35 -2.89 28.72 11.37
C PRO A 35 -2.34 29.05 12.77
N HIS A 36 -1.08 28.64 13.00
CA HIS A 36 -0.15 29.28 13.94
C HIS A 36 1.14 29.63 13.18
N PRO A 37 1.89 30.66 13.60
CA PRO A 37 2.81 31.41 12.73
C PRO A 37 4.08 30.62 12.38
N ALA A 38 4.52 30.75 11.11
CA ALA A 38 5.70 30.10 10.55
C ALA A 38 7.03 30.78 10.99
N PRO A 39 8.15 30.03 11.08
CA PRO A 39 9.48 30.63 11.26
C PRO A 39 10.09 31.09 9.92
N ASN A 40 10.99 32.06 10.01
CA ASN A 40 11.58 32.84 8.91
C ASN A 40 12.61 32.04 8.07
N PHE A 41 12.55 32.18 6.74
CA PHE A 41 13.27 31.38 5.73
C PHE A 41 14.66 31.91 5.31
N SER A 42 15.32 32.75 6.12
CA SER A 42 16.58 33.39 5.72
C SER A 42 17.86 32.59 6.01
N SER A 43 17.82 31.54 6.85
CA SER A 43 19.02 30.87 7.35
C SER A 43 19.42 29.58 6.62
N LEU A 44 18.68 29.15 5.59
CA LEU A 44 19.02 27.96 4.79
C LEU A 44 19.78 28.29 3.50
N GLN A 45 19.82 29.56 3.10
CA GLN A 45 20.49 29.99 1.88
C GLN A 45 21.98 30.29 2.10
N GLU A 46 22.39 30.61 3.33
CA GLU A 46 23.81 30.83 3.69
C GLU A 46 24.62 29.52 3.85
N ALA A 47 23.95 28.35 3.95
CA ALA A 47 24.63 27.08 4.18
C ALA A 47 25.08 26.34 2.90
N LEU A 48 24.75 26.87 1.71
CA LEU A 48 25.02 26.21 0.42
C LEU A 48 26.05 26.93 -0.46
N GLU A 49 26.62 28.06 -0.04
CA GLU A 49 27.60 28.84 -0.83
C GLU A 49 29.08 28.50 -0.53
N GLY A 50 29.37 27.39 0.17
CA GLY A 50 30.67 27.16 0.79
C GLY A 50 31.50 25.93 0.36
N LEU A 51 31.39 25.40 -0.86
CA LEU A 51 32.22 24.26 -1.30
C LEU A 51 32.86 24.49 -2.68
N PRO A 52 34.17 24.20 -2.87
CA PRO A 52 34.94 24.61 -4.04
C PRO A 52 34.74 23.73 -5.29
N ASP A 53 34.80 24.38 -6.45
CA ASP A 53 34.96 23.82 -7.79
C ASP A 53 36.36 23.22 -7.97
N GLU A 54 36.46 21.91 -8.24
CA GLU A 54 37.50 21.27 -9.09
C GLU A 54 37.44 19.73 -8.99
N LEU A 55 36.91 19.07 -10.03
CA LEU A 55 37.56 18.00 -10.81
C LEU A 55 36.55 17.43 -11.82
N CYS A 56 36.58 17.91 -13.07
CA CYS A 56 36.01 17.17 -14.19
C CYS A 56 37.02 16.11 -14.64
N PRO A 57 36.67 14.82 -14.72
CA PRO A 57 37.30 13.93 -15.68
C PRO A 57 36.69 14.20 -17.06
N SER A 58 37.58 14.38 -18.03
CA SER A 58 37.34 14.63 -19.45
C SER A 58 36.36 13.64 -20.08
N ASP A 59 35.53 14.19 -20.97
CA ASP A 59 34.73 13.50 -21.98
C ASP A 59 35.56 12.44 -22.73
N GLU A 60 34.87 11.38 -23.19
CA GLU A 60 35.34 10.30 -24.07
C GLU A 60 35.89 9.00 -23.43
N VAL A 61 35.13 8.33 -22.56
CA VAL A 61 35.08 6.85 -22.57
C VAL A 61 33.67 6.37 -22.14
N GLU A 62 33.06 5.54 -22.99
CA GLU A 62 31.87 4.70 -22.77
C GLU A 62 30.47 5.31 -22.92
N GLU A 63 30.18 5.61 -24.17
CA GLU A 63 28.86 5.68 -24.83
C GLU A 63 28.05 4.36 -24.79
N GLN A 64 28.08 3.60 -23.69
CA GLN A 64 27.37 2.32 -23.57
C GLN A 64 26.86 2.01 -22.15
N THR A 65 25.92 2.81 -21.62
CA THR A 65 24.87 2.35 -20.68
C THR A 65 23.87 3.50 -20.42
N LEU A 66 23.04 3.83 -21.40
CA LEU A 66 21.96 4.81 -21.23
C LEU A 66 20.64 4.26 -21.81
N GLU A 67 20.25 3.04 -21.40
CA GLU A 67 18.89 2.51 -21.63
C GLU A 67 18.26 1.78 -20.42
N GLU A 68 18.88 1.79 -19.24
CA GLU A 68 18.21 1.32 -18.02
C GLU A 68 17.97 2.48 -17.06
N GLY A 69 16.92 3.25 -17.35
CA GLY A 69 16.31 4.16 -16.39
C GLY A 69 15.75 3.37 -15.21
N ALA A 70 16.59 3.11 -14.20
CA ALA A 70 16.19 2.49 -12.95
C ALA A 70 15.16 3.38 -12.25
N LYS A 71 13.86 3.09 -12.46
CA LYS A 71 12.79 3.50 -11.55
C LYS A 71 13.26 3.16 -10.15
N MET A 72 13.48 4.17 -9.31
CA MET A 72 13.77 3.97 -7.89
C MET A 72 12.77 2.97 -7.31
N ASN A 73 13.29 1.82 -6.84
CA ASN A 73 12.46 0.75 -6.30
C ASN A 73 11.64 1.30 -5.12
N ALA A 74 10.31 1.18 -5.21
CA ALA A 74 9.38 1.74 -4.23
C ALA A 74 9.67 1.24 -2.81
N LEU A 75 10.13 -0.01 -2.67
CA LEU A 75 10.49 -0.59 -1.39
C LEU A 75 11.76 0.04 -0.81
N VAL A 76 12.76 0.32 -1.64
CA VAL A 76 14.00 0.98 -1.22
C VAL A 76 13.72 2.39 -0.72
N ALA A 77 12.91 3.15 -1.44
CA ALA A 77 12.50 4.50 -1.02
C ALA A 77 11.73 4.48 0.31
N THR A 78 10.80 3.54 0.48
CA THR A 78 10.01 3.41 1.71
C THR A 78 10.88 3.00 2.90
N ASN A 79 11.78 2.03 2.71
CA ASN A 79 12.71 1.57 3.73
C ASN A 79 13.68 2.69 4.16
N ARG A 80 14.13 3.54 3.22
CA ARG A 80 14.97 4.70 3.53
C ARG A 80 14.25 5.66 4.49
N ASN A 81 12.98 5.96 4.20
CA ASN A 81 12.17 6.84 5.05
C ASN A 81 11.93 6.23 6.44
N PHE A 82 11.64 4.93 6.50
CA PHE A 82 11.48 4.23 7.77
C PHE A 82 12.75 4.27 8.62
N LYS A 83 13.92 3.99 8.03
CA LYS A 83 15.21 4.01 8.73
C LYS A 83 15.52 5.39 9.30
N PHE A 84 15.26 6.45 8.53
CA PHE A 84 15.42 7.81 9.02
C PHE A 84 14.52 8.11 10.23
N ALA A 85 13.24 7.69 10.18
CA ALA A 85 12.33 7.84 11.31
C ALA A 85 12.77 7.01 12.53
N ALA A 86 13.26 5.78 12.33
CA ALA A 86 13.75 4.92 13.40
C ALA A 86 14.96 5.54 14.13
N GLN A 87 15.87 6.19 13.39
CA GLN A 87 17.00 6.93 13.96
C GLN A 87 16.54 8.13 14.81
N LEU A 88 15.59 8.92 14.33
CA LEU A 88 15.04 10.05 15.08
C LEU A 88 14.37 9.62 16.39
N LEU A 89 13.73 8.44 16.39
CA LEU A 89 13.08 7.87 17.56
C LEU A 89 14.03 7.10 18.49
N GLY A 90 15.30 6.91 18.10
CA GLY A 90 16.26 6.11 18.85
C GLY A 90 15.82 4.65 19.02
N LEU A 91 15.19 4.05 18.00
CA LEU A 91 14.73 2.66 18.07
C LEU A 91 15.89 1.68 18.25
N ASP A 92 15.67 0.63 19.05
CA ASP A 92 16.60 -0.49 19.11
C ASP A 92 16.68 -1.20 17.75
N PHE A 93 17.90 -1.57 17.35
CA PHE A 93 18.17 -2.20 16.06
C PHE A 93 17.37 -3.50 15.83
N LYS A 94 17.10 -4.28 16.89
CA LYS A 94 16.32 -5.52 16.75
C LYS A 94 14.86 -5.20 16.44
N LEU A 95 14.32 -4.16 17.06
CA LEU A 95 12.96 -3.70 16.80
C LEU A 95 12.85 -3.07 15.41
N GLU A 96 13.81 -2.24 15.00
CA GLU A 96 13.89 -1.69 13.65
C GLU A 96 13.84 -2.80 12.59
N LYS A 97 14.70 -3.83 12.75
CA LYS A 97 14.74 -4.95 11.82
C LYS A 97 13.43 -5.74 11.80
N SER A 98 12.80 -5.97 12.95
CA SER A 98 11.52 -6.66 13.04
C SER A 98 10.39 -5.89 12.35
N LEU A 99 10.39 -4.56 12.44
CA LEU A 99 9.38 -3.70 11.84
C LEU A 99 9.55 -3.49 10.33
N LEU A 100 10.73 -3.80 9.77
CA LEU A 100 10.98 -3.79 8.34
C LEU A 100 10.52 -5.06 7.62
N ILE A 101 10.53 -6.20 8.32
CA ILE A 101 10.21 -7.50 7.72
C ILE A 101 8.69 -7.69 7.78
N PRO A 102 8.02 -7.95 6.64
CA PRO A 102 6.59 -8.20 6.65
C PRO A 102 6.26 -9.50 7.40
N PHE A 103 5.16 -9.49 8.16
CA PHE A 103 4.65 -10.66 8.87
C PHE A 103 4.42 -11.86 7.94
N ARG A 104 3.93 -11.61 6.72
CA ARG A 104 3.69 -12.64 5.71
C ARG A 104 3.58 -12.05 4.31
N GLU A 105 4.16 -12.73 3.33
CA GLU A 105 4.03 -12.42 1.90
C GLU A 105 3.43 -13.61 1.17
N ILE A 106 2.38 -13.38 0.39
CA ILE A 106 1.68 -14.41 -0.37
C ILE A 106 1.68 -14.06 -1.86
N LYS A 107 2.09 -15.01 -2.68
CA LYS A 107 1.98 -14.99 -4.15
C LYS A 107 1.11 -16.15 -4.60
N VAL A 108 0.08 -15.87 -5.39
CA VAL A 108 -0.87 -16.86 -5.88
C VAL A 108 -1.03 -16.77 -7.39
N GLU A 109 -1.24 -17.92 -8.03
CA GLU A 109 -1.68 -17.99 -9.41
C GLU A 109 -3.22 -17.95 -9.48
N CYS A 110 -3.73 -17.06 -10.32
CA CYS A 110 -5.14 -16.90 -10.63
C CYS A 110 -5.39 -17.26 -12.09
N THR A 111 -5.69 -18.52 -12.35
CA THR A 111 -5.98 -19.03 -13.69
C THR A 111 -7.47 -18.99 -13.98
N MET A 112 -7.87 -18.47 -15.15
CA MET A 112 -9.25 -18.47 -15.61
C MET A 112 -9.38 -18.80 -17.10
N PRO A 113 -10.44 -19.50 -17.51
CA PRO A 113 -10.72 -19.75 -18.93
C PRO A 113 -11.07 -18.46 -19.68
N LYS A 114 -10.53 -18.32 -20.88
CA LYS A 114 -10.90 -17.31 -21.87
C LYS A 114 -12.09 -17.79 -22.70
N ASP A 115 -12.63 -16.89 -23.50
CA ASP A 115 -13.82 -17.17 -24.33
C ASP A 115 -13.50 -18.08 -25.52
N ASP A 116 -12.24 -18.13 -25.94
CA ASP A 116 -11.70 -19.04 -26.97
C ASP A 116 -11.39 -20.46 -26.43
N GLY A 117 -11.67 -20.72 -25.15
CA GLY A 117 -11.35 -21.99 -24.48
C GLY A 117 -9.89 -22.12 -24.01
N SER A 118 -9.01 -21.16 -24.30
CA SER A 118 -7.66 -21.11 -23.74
C SER A 118 -7.67 -20.65 -22.27
N LEU A 119 -6.54 -20.79 -21.57
CA LEU A 119 -6.40 -20.31 -20.19
C LEU A 119 -5.62 -18.99 -20.14
N ALA A 120 -6.04 -18.08 -19.27
CA ALA A 120 -5.26 -16.92 -18.86
C ALA A 120 -4.84 -17.10 -17.39
N SER A 121 -3.54 -17.02 -17.13
CA SER A 121 -3.00 -16.99 -15.77
C SER A 121 -2.56 -15.59 -15.39
N PHE A 122 -2.98 -15.15 -14.21
CA PHE A 122 -2.55 -13.90 -13.59
C PHE A 122 -1.84 -14.20 -12.28
N VAL A 123 -0.95 -13.29 -11.87
CA VAL A 123 -0.28 -13.39 -10.57
C VAL A 123 -0.93 -12.39 -9.62
N GLY A 124 -1.41 -12.91 -8.49
CA GLY A 124 -1.94 -12.14 -7.38
C GLY A 124 -0.96 -12.11 -6.21
N PHE A 125 -0.99 -11.01 -5.46
CA PHE A 125 -0.18 -10.80 -4.27
C PHE A 125 -1.04 -10.34 -3.10
N ARG A 126 -0.69 -10.80 -1.90
CA ARG A 126 -1.14 -10.23 -0.63
C ARG A 126 0.01 -10.19 0.34
N VAL A 127 0.42 -8.99 0.73
CA VAL A 127 1.42 -8.74 1.77
C VAL A 127 0.69 -8.28 3.03
N GLN A 128 0.98 -8.98 4.11
CA GLN A 128 0.54 -8.75 5.47
C GLN A 128 1.77 -8.26 6.24
N HIS A 129 1.88 -6.95 6.46
CA HIS A 129 3.12 -6.35 6.95
C HIS A 129 3.24 -6.41 8.47
N ASP A 130 2.25 -5.89 9.21
CA ASP A 130 2.28 -5.88 10.67
C ASP A 130 0.85 -5.95 11.22
N ASN A 131 0.66 -6.66 12.32
CA ASN A 131 -0.62 -6.86 13.01
C ASN A 131 -0.56 -6.45 14.50
N ALA A 132 0.48 -5.75 14.94
CA ALA A 132 0.70 -5.46 16.37
C ALA A 132 -0.40 -4.58 16.98
N ARG A 133 -1.03 -3.73 16.16
CA ARG A 133 -2.13 -2.82 16.59
C ARG A 133 -3.54 -3.40 16.39
N GLY A 134 -3.69 -4.55 15.73
CA GLY A 134 -4.98 -5.13 15.40
C GLY A 134 -5.00 -5.81 14.02
N PRO A 135 -6.19 -6.10 13.47
CA PRO A 135 -6.33 -6.72 12.16
C PRO A 135 -5.60 -5.92 11.09
N MET A 136 -5.11 -6.59 10.06
CA MET A 136 -4.41 -5.92 8.97
C MET A 136 -5.41 -5.23 8.04
N LYS A 137 -5.02 -4.07 7.52
CA LYS A 137 -5.87 -3.29 6.62
C LYS A 137 -5.11 -2.84 5.39
N GLY A 138 -5.70 -3.07 4.23
CA GLY A 138 -5.38 -2.29 3.05
C GLY A 138 -5.90 -2.83 1.74
N GLY A 139 -5.76 -1.98 0.72
CA GLY A 139 -6.42 -2.14 -0.57
C GLY A 139 -5.87 -3.28 -1.43
N ILE A 140 -6.66 -3.66 -2.44
CA ILE A 140 -6.24 -4.52 -3.55
C ILE A 140 -6.14 -3.64 -4.80
N ARG A 141 -5.02 -3.71 -5.54
CA ARG A 141 -4.78 -2.94 -6.76
C ARG A 141 -4.80 -3.83 -8.00
N TYR A 142 -5.54 -3.46 -9.03
CA TYR A 142 -5.47 -4.11 -10.34
C TYR A 142 -4.74 -3.17 -11.31
N HIS A 143 -3.50 -3.51 -11.64
CA HIS A 143 -2.68 -2.70 -12.54
C HIS A 143 -1.60 -3.59 -13.17
N PRO A 144 -1.24 -3.39 -14.46
CA PRO A 144 -0.23 -4.23 -15.12
C PRO A 144 1.16 -4.11 -14.49
N GLY A 145 1.47 -2.98 -13.85
CA GLY A 145 2.72 -2.74 -13.13
C GLY A 145 2.75 -3.22 -11.68
N VAL A 146 1.79 -4.04 -11.22
CA VAL A 146 1.84 -4.61 -9.86
C VAL A 146 2.99 -5.60 -9.77
N ASP A 147 3.92 -5.33 -8.87
CA ASP A 147 5.05 -6.20 -8.54
C ASP A 147 5.16 -6.45 -7.02
N PRO A 148 5.94 -7.45 -6.56
CA PRO A 148 6.08 -7.77 -5.14
C PRO A 148 6.65 -6.61 -4.30
N ASP A 149 7.57 -5.82 -4.86
CA ASP A 149 8.26 -4.75 -4.14
C ASP A 149 7.33 -3.56 -3.90
N GLU A 150 6.51 -3.21 -4.89
CA GLU A 150 5.46 -2.20 -4.82
C GLU A 150 4.42 -2.59 -3.75
N VAL A 151 3.95 -3.84 -3.77
CA VAL A 151 2.95 -4.32 -2.81
C VAL A 151 3.52 -4.33 -1.39
N ASN A 152 4.79 -4.71 -1.22
CA ASN A 152 5.48 -4.62 0.08
C ASN A 152 5.62 -3.19 0.58
N ALA A 153 6.09 -2.27 -0.26
CA ALA A 153 6.24 -0.87 0.07
C ALA A 153 4.90 -0.26 0.53
N LEU A 154 3.82 -0.55 -0.21
CA LEU A 154 2.48 -0.06 0.11
C LEU A 154 1.91 -0.71 1.37
N ALA A 155 2.19 -1.99 1.66
CA ALA A 155 1.74 -2.66 2.89
C ALA A 155 2.44 -2.08 4.13
N GLN A 156 3.74 -1.80 4.02
CA GLN A 156 4.51 -1.10 5.06
C GLN A 156 3.93 0.30 5.32
N LEU A 157 3.67 1.07 4.26
CA LEU A 157 3.02 2.38 4.39
C LEU A 157 1.64 2.31 5.05
N MET A 158 0.86 1.25 4.80
CA MET A 158 -0.43 1.06 5.48
C MET A 158 -0.28 0.88 6.99
N THR A 159 0.78 0.20 7.45
CA THR A 159 1.09 0.05 8.89
C THR A 159 1.32 1.40 9.54
N TRP A 160 2.15 2.24 8.91
CA TRP A 160 2.45 3.57 9.45
C TRP A 160 1.23 4.47 9.36
N LYS A 161 0.50 4.44 8.24
CA LYS A 161 -0.70 5.26 8.04
C LYS A 161 -1.80 4.97 9.06
N THR A 162 -2.08 3.70 9.35
CA THR A 162 -3.07 3.33 10.38
C THR A 162 -2.59 3.74 11.76
N ALA A 163 -1.28 3.65 12.01
CA ALA A 163 -0.71 4.11 13.26
C ALA A 163 -0.82 5.64 13.44
N VAL A 164 -0.51 6.41 12.39
CA VAL A 164 -0.65 7.87 12.29
C VAL A 164 -2.09 8.29 12.56
N ALA A 165 -3.05 7.66 11.89
CA ALA A 165 -4.47 7.95 12.01
C ALA A 165 -5.07 7.46 13.34
N ASN A 166 -4.27 6.83 14.20
CA ASN A 166 -4.67 6.25 15.48
C ASN A 166 -5.88 5.31 15.39
N ILE A 167 -5.94 4.50 14.34
CA ILE A 167 -6.96 3.45 14.18
C ILE A 167 -6.40 2.09 14.58
N PRO A 168 -7.22 1.17 15.15
CA PRO A 168 -6.75 -0.12 15.66
C PRO A 168 -6.57 -1.15 14.54
N TYR A 169 -5.72 -0.81 13.56
CA TYR A 169 -5.40 -1.67 12.43
C TYR A 169 -3.89 -1.71 12.21
N GLY A 170 -3.41 -2.87 11.78
CA GLY A 170 -2.11 -3.05 11.16
C GLY A 170 -2.12 -2.72 9.66
N GLY A 171 -1.06 -3.10 8.94
CA GLY A 171 -0.92 -2.83 7.52
C GLY A 171 -0.91 -4.08 6.64
N ALA A 172 -1.67 -4.03 5.54
CA ALA A 172 -1.59 -5.00 4.47
C ALA A 172 -1.79 -4.32 3.11
N LYS A 173 -1.41 -5.00 2.03
CA LYS A 173 -1.72 -4.59 0.66
C LYS A 173 -1.81 -5.82 -0.21
N GLY A 174 -2.64 -5.77 -1.24
CA GLY A 174 -2.61 -6.78 -2.29
C GLY A 174 -2.72 -6.16 -3.67
N GLY A 175 -2.58 -7.00 -4.68
CA GLY A 175 -2.81 -6.61 -6.05
C GLY A 175 -2.75 -7.79 -7.00
N ILE A 176 -3.20 -7.54 -8.23
CA ILE A 176 -3.10 -8.48 -9.34
C ILE A 176 -2.47 -7.73 -10.51
N GLY A 177 -1.47 -8.35 -11.12
CA GLY A 177 -0.84 -7.86 -12.35
C GLY A 177 -1.77 -8.04 -13.54
N CYS A 178 -2.72 -7.14 -13.73
CA CYS A 178 -3.65 -7.16 -14.86
C CYS A 178 -4.06 -5.75 -15.30
N ASN A 179 -4.43 -5.59 -16.58
CA ASN A 179 -5.07 -4.36 -17.05
C ASN A 179 -6.61 -4.50 -16.97
N PRO A 180 -7.27 -3.86 -16.00
CA PRO A 180 -8.72 -3.97 -15.87
C PRO A 180 -9.47 -3.36 -17.08
N GLY A 181 -8.84 -2.46 -17.85
CA GLY A 181 -9.44 -1.88 -19.05
C GLY A 181 -9.52 -2.84 -20.25
N GLU A 182 -8.73 -3.90 -20.25
CA GLU A 182 -8.73 -4.94 -21.30
C GLU A 182 -9.66 -6.12 -20.94
N LEU A 183 -10.12 -6.19 -19.69
CA LEU A 183 -10.97 -7.27 -19.21
C LEU A 183 -12.45 -6.85 -19.25
N SER A 184 -13.30 -7.72 -19.80
CA SER A 184 -14.74 -7.55 -19.67
C SER A 184 -15.17 -7.67 -18.21
N LEU A 185 -16.33 -7.11 -17.86
CA LEU A 185 -16.84 -7.14 -16.49
C LEU A 185 -16.97 -8.57 -15.95
N SER A 186 -17.38 -9.52 -16.80
CA SER A 186 -17.48 -10.95 -16.46
C SER A 186 -16.13 -11.57 -16.13
N LYS A 187 -15.09 -11.26 -16.93
CA LYS A 187 -13.72 -11.73 -16.66
C LYS A 187 -13.14 -11.09 -15.41
N LEU A 188 -13.45 -9.83 -15.16
CA LEU A 188 -13.04 -9.13 -13.94
C LEU A 188 -13.66 -9.75 -12.69
N GLU A 189 -14.95 -10.11 -12.76
CA GLU A 189 -15.64 -10.86 -11.70
C GLU A 189 -14.98 -12.21 -11.48
N GLN A 190 -14.79 -13.00 -12.54
CA GLN A 190 -14.18 -14.32 -12.46
C GLN A 190 -12.78 -14.26 -11.85
N LEU A 191 -11.94 -13.32 -12.29
CA LEU A 191 -10.60 -13.11 -11.74
C LEU A 191 -10.66 -12.76 -10.24
N THR A 192 -11.59 -11.88 -9.86
CA THR A 192 -11.78 -11.48 -8.45
C THR A 192 -12.22 -12.66 -7.58
N ARG A 193 -13.10 -13.52 -8.10
CA ARG A 193 -13.55 -14.72 -7.39
C ARG A 193 -12.42 -15.73 -7.22
N VAL A 194 -11.69 -16.05 -8.29
CA VAL A 194 -10.52 -16.94 -8.22
C VAL A 194 -9.49 -16.39 -7.23
N PHE A 195 -9.20 -15.09 -7.27
CA PHE A 195 -8.28 -14.47 -6.33
C PHE A 195 -8.76 -14.57 -4.87
N THR A 196 -10.06 -14.36 -4.63
CA THR A 196 -10.66 -14.53 -3.30
C THR A 196 -10.58 -15.97 -2.83
N GLN A 197 -10.84 -16.95 -3.71
CA GLN A 197 -10.71 -18.37 -3.41
C GLN A 197 -9.28 -18.74 -2.97
N LYS A 198 -8.26 -18.11 -3.55
CA LYS A 198 -6.86 -18.35 -3.16
C LYS A 198 -6.46 -17.69 -1.83
N MET A 199 -7.27 -16.78 -1.30
CA MET A 199 -6.91 -15.96 -0.14
C MET A 199 -7.91 -16.01 1.01
N HIS A 200 -9.04 -16.72 0.87
CA HIS A 200 -10.10 -16.70 1.89
C HIS A 200 -9.64 -17.15 3.27
N ASP A 201 -8.58 -17.95 3.38
CA ASP A 201 -7.99 -18.39 4.66
C ASP A 201 -7.07 -17.34 5.30
N LEU A 202 -6.65 -16.35 4.52
CA LEU A 202 -5.73 -15.29 4.94
C LEU A 202 -6.46 -14.03 5.36
N ILE A 203 -7.63 -13.79 4.78
CA ILE A 203 -8.50 -12.63 5.07
C ILE A 203 -9.58 -13.01 6.08
N GLY A 204 -10.07 -12.02 6.82
CA GLY A 204 -11.08 -12.24 7.86
C GLY A 204 -11.34 -10.98 8.66
N ILE A 205 -12.50 -10.91 9.32
CA ILE A 205 -12.98 -9.73 10.07
C ILE A 205 -11.95 -9.27 11.12
N HIS A 206 -11.28 -10.22 11.78
CA HIS A 206 -10.30 -9.96 12.83
C HIS A 206 -8.86 -10.25 12.42
N THR A 207 -8.62 -10.53 11.14
CA THR A 207 -7.30 -10.96 10.64
C THR A 207 -6.76 -9.98 9.61
N ASP A 208 -7.45 -9.83 8.49
CA ASP A 208 -7.05 -8.96 7.39
C ASP A 208 -8.29 -8.55 6.59
N VAL A 209 -8.50 -7.25 6.46
CA VAL A 209 -9.72 -6.65 5.89
C VAL A 209 -9.35 -5.88 4.61
N PRO A 210 -9.58 -6.44 3.41
CA PRO A 210 -9.33 -5.74 2.15
C PRO A 210 -10.16 -4.47 1.93
N ALA A 211 -9.72 -3.65 0.98
CA ALA A 211 -10.36 -2.41 0.52
C ALA A 211 -10.18 -2.22 -0.99
N PRO A 212 -10.93 -1.31 -1.62
CA PRO A 212 -10.62 -0.88 -2.98
C PRO A 212 -9.31 -0.06 -3.01
N ASP A 213 -8.59 -0.18 -4.13
CA ASP A 213 -7.48 0.68 -4.54
C ASP A 213 -7.61 0.96 -6.06
N MET A 214 -6.56 1.43 -6.71
CA MET A 214 -6.52 1.69 -8.14
C MET A 214 -6.94 0.45 -8.96
N GLY A 215 -7.78 0.68 -9.96
CA GLY A 215 -8.27 -0.33 -10.89
C GLY A 215 -9.48 -1.13 -10.40
N ILE A 216 -9.92 -0.94 -9.15
CA ILE A 216 -11.10 -1.61 -8.61
C ILE A 216 -12.00 -0.68 -7.80
N GLY A 217 -13.24 -1.11 -7.56
CA GLY A 217 -14.24 -0.27 -6.87
C GLY A 217 -15.21 -1.06 -6.00
N PRO A 218 -16.35 -0.46 -5.65
CA PRO A 218 -17.34 -1.09 -4.79
C PRO A 218 -17.90 -2.40 -5.33
N GLN A 219 -18.09 -2.50 -6.65
CA GLN A 219 -18.54 -3.74 -7.29
C GLN A 219 -17.57 -4.90 -7.02
N THR A 220 -16.27 -4.66 -7.14
CA THR A 220 -15.25 -5.68 -6.85
C THR A 220 -15.31 -6.13 -5.39
N MET A 221 -15.52 -5.20 -4.46
CA MET A 221 -15.70 -5.55 -3.05
C MET A 221 -16.95 -6.38 -2.79
N ALA A 222 -18.03 -6.17 -3.56
CA ALA A 222 -19.23 -6.99 -3.48
C ALA A 222 -18.94 -8.44 -3.92
N TRP A 223 -18.19 -8.64 -5.00
CA TRP A 223 -17.78 -9.98 -5.44
C TRP A 223 -16.88 -10.68 -4.43
N ILE A 224 -15.93 -9.96 -3.81
CA ILE A 224 -15.08 -10.54 -2.76
C ILE A 224 -15.94 -10.96 -1.55
N LEU A 225 -16.88 -10.11 -1.12
CA LEU A 225 -17.79 -10.45 -0.02
C LEU A 225 -18.60 -11.70 -0.35
N ASP A 226 -19.21 -11.73 -1.53
CA ASP A 226 -20.05 -12.84 -1.98
C ASP A 226 -19.25 -14.15 -2.05
N GLU A 227 -18.06 -14.12 -2.66
CA GLU A 227 -17.20 -15.30 -2.77
C GLU A 227 -16.68 -15.76 -1.40
N TYR A 228 -16.22 -14.85 -0.54
CA TYR A 228 -15.79 -15.18 0.82
C TYR A 228 -16.92 -15.80 1.65
N SER A 229 -18.16 -15.30 1.48
CA SER A 229 -19.32 -15.78 2.24
C SER A 229 -19.68 -17.23 1.93
N LYS A 230 -19.28 -17.77 0.77
CA LYS A 230 -19.47 -19.18 0.42
C LYS A 230 -18.62 -20.11 1.31
N PHE A 231 -17.46 -19.65 1.77
CA PHE A 231 -16.54 -20.44 2.59
C PHE A 231 -16.79 -20.27 4.09
N HIS A 232 -17.11 -19.04 4.53
CA HIS A 232 -17.14 -18.67 5.95
C HIS A 232 -18.50 -18.17 6.44
N GLY A 233 -19.54 -18.22 5.60
CA GLY A 233 -20.83 -17.61 5.87
C GLY A 233 -20.84 -16.09 5.73
N TYR A 234 -22.03 -15.49 5.81
CA TYR A 234 -22.21 -14.05 5.54
C TYR A 234 -21.45 -13.16 6.53
N SER A 235 -20.39 -12.53 6.04
CA SER A 235 -19.43 -11.77 6.85
C SER A 235 -19.19 -10.37 6.27
N PRO A 236 -20.15 -9.42 6.41
CA PRO A 236 -20.08 -8.13 5.73
C PRO A 236 -18.87 -7.28 6.14
N ALA A 237 -18.29 -7.52 7.32
CA ALA A 237 -17.13 -6.78 7.81
C ALA A 237 -15.79 -7.25 7.23
N VAL A 238 -15.75 -8.34 6.44
CA VAL A 238 -14.50 -8.89 5.86
C VAL A 238 -13.85 -7.95 4.85
N VAL A 239 -14.63 -7.10 4.18
CA VAL A 239 -14.13 -6.10 3.22
C VAL A 239 -14.78 -4.74 3.45
N THR A 240 -14.05 -3.66 3.18
CA THR A 240 -14.58 -2.28 3.22
C THR A 240 -14.78 -1.72 1.81
N GLY A 241 -15.52 -0.61 1.67
CA GLY A 241 -15.75 0.02 0.37
C GLY A 241 -16.82 -0.66 -0.48
N LYS A 242 -17.71 -1.43 0.14
CA LYS A 242 -18.84 -2.11 -0.52
C LYS A 242 -19.91 -1.12 -0.99
N PRO A 243 -20.77 -1.47 -1.96
CA PRO A 243 -21.89 -0.63 -2.38
C PRO A 243 -22.88 -0.43 -1.24
N ILE A 244 -23.51 0.75 -1.18
CA ILE A 244 -24.47 1.11 -0.12
C ILE A 244 -25.64 0.12 -0.05
N VAL A 245 -26.05 -0.43 -1.19
CA VAL A 245 -27.17 -1.39 -1.32
C VAL A 245 -26.89 -2.73 -0.62
N SER A 246 -25.61 -3.09 -0.40
CA SER A 246 -25.23 -4.38 0.22
C SER A 246 -25.64 -4.54 1.69
N ARG A 247 -26.17 -3.48 2.34
CA ARG A 247 -26.76 -3.56 3.69
C ARG A 247 -28.17 -4.17 3.72
N SER A 248 -28.83 -4.36 2.57
CA SER A 248 -30.25 -4.75 2.51
C SER A 248 -30.50 -6.25 2.31
N TRP A 249 -29.47 -7.09 2.23
CA TRP A 249 -29.64 -8.55 2.27
C TRP A 249 -29.81 -9.00 3.73
N LYS A 250 -30.90 -8.54 4.37
CA LYS A 250 -31.48 -9.25 5.49
C LYS A 250 -32.28 -10.42 4.91
N CYS A 251 -32.00 -11.60 5.44
CA CYS A 251 -32.71 -12.86 5.30
C CYS A 251 -34.09 -12.76 4.62
N ALA A 252 -34.22 -13.45 3.48
CA ALA A 252 -35.48 -14.06 3.07
C ALA A 252 -35.37 -15.56 3.35
#